data_AF-A0A7V9FPM2-F1
#
_entry.id   AF-A0A7V9FPM2-F1
#
_cell.length_a   1.000
_cell.length_b   1.000
_cell.length_c   1.000
_cell.angle_alpha   90.00
_cell.angle_beta   90.00
_cell.angle_gamma   90.00
#
_symmetry.space_group_name_H-M   'P 1'
#
loop_
_entity.id
_entity.type
_entity.pdbx_description
1 polymer ?
#
loop_
_entity_poly.entity_id
_entity_poly.type
_entity_poly.pdbx_seq_one_letter_code
_entity_poly.pdbx_strand_id
1 'polypeptide(L)'
;MNTRSAPSFYASPQEALEGPPEEFLYLACLHEGTGVESPDFLAVIDADEGRIVHETPMPNAGDELHHFGWNRCSSACHGPDRSHLIVPGFRSSRIHIVNVADDPRRPRIEKVIEPEELVAKTGYTRPHTVHCMPGDNVVISMLGDADGNGVGGFAVLDAKTFEVKGRWENGGDTPPLNYDFWYQPRKNVLISSEFGEPRSYEKGFDLDDVTAGRYGSRLHFWNLAERRLEQTVDLGESGLIPLEVRWLHDPDAEEGFVGAALSSTMWRFRRDNGGWGADQVIAVESVELEGWPFPVPGLITDLVLSMDDRFLYFSNWLHGDLRQYDVSDPTSPKLTGRLWLGGLLGNPNDAGRELNGGPQMLQLSFDG
;
A
#
# COMPACT_ATOMS: atom_id res chain seq x y z
N MET A 1 -9.20 -15.26 33.80
CA MET A 1 -8.65 -13.91 34.07
C MET A 1 -8.93 -13.09 32.82
N ASN A 2 -9.59 -11.95 32.98
CA ASN A 2 -10.06 -11.14 31.86
C ASN A 2 -8.85 -10.35 31.33
N THR A 3 -8.07 -10.95 30.43
CA THR A 3 -7.02 -10.27 29.67
C THR A 3 -7.72 -9.33 28.70
N ARG A 4 -8.02 -8.10 29.13
CA ARG A 4 -8.33 -7.06 28.16
C ARG A 4 -7.13 -6.98 27.24
N SER A 5 -7.34 -7.26 25.95
CA SER A 5 -6.39 -6.97 24.89
C SER A 5 -5.92 -5.52 25.04
N ALA A 6 -4.65 -5.27 24.72
CA ALA A 6 -4.14 -3.91 24.64
C ALA A 6 -5.03 -3.06 23.69
N PRO A 7 -5.21 -1.76 23.98
CA PRO A 7 -5.96 -0.89 23.08
C PRO A 7 -5.26 -0.87 21.71
N SER A 8 -6.05 -1.01 20.66
CA SER A 8 -5.55 -1.05 19.27
C SER A 8 -5.59 0.32 18.57
N PHE A 9 -6.04 1.35 19.29
CA PHE A 9 -6.18 2.73 18.84
C PHE A 9 -5.42 3.68 19.76
N TYR A 10 -4.80 4.66 19.12
CA TYR A 10 -3.94 5.66 19.77
C TYR A 10 -4.39 7.04 19.33
N ALA A 11 -4.44 8.00 20.26
CA ALA A 11 -4.89 9.36 19.97
C ALA A 11 -3.83 10.20 19.24
N SER A 12 -2.58 9.74 19.24
CA SER A 12 -1.45 10.41 18.58
C SER A 12 -0.35 9.40 18.17
N PRO A 13 0.55 9.77 17.25
CA PRO A 13 1.75 8.97 16.96
C PRO A 13 2.61 8.70 18.20
N GLN A 14 2.74 9.68 19.10
CA GLN A 14 3.49 9.51 20.36
C GLN A 14 2.90 8.42 21.25
N GLU A 15 1.57 8.33 21.35
CA GLU A 15 0.91 7.28 22.12
C GLU A 15 1.05 5.91 21.44
N ALA A 16 1.12 5.87 20.10
CA ALA A 16 1.36 4.64 19.35
C ALA A 16 2.79 4.10 19.58
N LEU A 17 3.79 4.99 19.61
CA LEU A 17 5.20 4.67 19.96
C LEU A 17 5.34 4.07 21.36
N GLU A 18 4.49 4.50 22.30
CA GLU A 18 4.44 3.99 23.68
C GLU A 18 3.54 2.75 23.83
N GLY A 19 2.91 2.32 22.74
CA GLY A 19 2.07 1.13 22.68
C GLY A 19 2.88 -0.14 22.97
N PRO A 20 2.21 -1.23 23.38
CA PRO A 20 2.89 -2.51 23.53
C PRO A 20 3.38 -3.02 22.16
N PRO A 21 4.50 -3.78 22.14
CA PRO A 21 4.96 -4.47 20.93
C PRO A 21 3.89 -5.39 20.36
N GLU A 22 3.96 -5.62 19.05
CA GLU A 22 3.09 -6.56 18.36
C GLU A 22 3.36 -8.02 18.77
N GLU A 23 2.28 -8.79 18.93
CA GLU A 23 2.38 -10.22 19.24
C GLU A 23 2.31 -11.08 17.96
N PHE A 24 1.65 -10.59 16.91
CA PHE A 24 1.43 -11.31 15.66
C PHE A 24 1.61 -10.43 14.43
N LEU A 25 2.16 -11.03 13.39
CA LEU A 25 2.19 -10.45 12.04
C LEU A 25 1.24 -11.25 11.15
N TYR A 26 0.34 -10.55 10.47
CA TYR A 26 -0.50 -11.14 9.42
C TYR A 26 0.18 -10.87 8.08
N LEU A 27 0.33 -11.92 7.26
CA LEU A 27 1.00 -11.83 5.98
C LEU A 27 0.11 -12.38 4.87
N ALA A 28 -0.14 -11.57 3.84
CA ALA A 28 -0.76 -12.03 2.61
C ALA A 28 0.23 -12.92 1.85
N CYS A 29 -0.19 -14.14 1.51
CA CYS A 29 0.62 -15.11 0.78
C CYS A 29 -0.17 -15.57 -0.44
N LEU A 30 0.51 -15.66 -1.59
CA LEU A 30 -0.14 -15.97 -2.86
C LEU A 30 0.51 -17.17 -3.55
N HIS A 31 -0.34 -17.98 -4.19
CA HIS A 31 0.02 -19.03 -5.12
C HIS A 31 -0.17 -18.60 -6.57
N GLU A 32 -0.97 -17.56 -6.84
CA GLU A 32 -1.17 -17.02 -8.18
C GLU A 32 0.17 -16.71 -8.87
N GLY A 33 0.32 -17.08 -10.15
CA GLY A 33 1.57 -16.89 -10.89
C GLY A 33 2.71 -17.88 -10.58
N THR A 34 2.58 -18.73 -9.56
CA THR A 34 3.63 -19.74 -9.20
C THR A 34 3.49 -21.07 -9.96
N GLY A 35 2.33 -21.32 -10.58
CA GLY A 35 1.97 -22.60 -11.19
C GLY A 35 1.40 -23.63 -10.20
N VAL A 36 1.27 -23.30 -8.92
CA VAL A 36 0.61 -24.15 -7.93
C VAL A 36 -0.91 -23.91 -7.95
N GLU A 37 -1.69 -24.97 -8.20
CA GLU A 37 -3.16 -24.92 -8.21
C GLU A 37 -3.72 -24.98 -6.77
N SER A 38 -3.57 -23.89 -6.01
CA SER A 38 -4.12 -23.77 -4.66
C SER A 38 -4.57 -22.34 -4.37
N PRO A 39 -5.51 -22.13 -3.44
CA PRO A 39 -5.86 -20.80 -2.96
C PRO A 39 -4.67 -20.06 -2.37
N ASP A 40 -4.72 -18.74 -2.49
CA ASP A 40 -3.91 -17.85 -1.68
C ASP A 40 -4.33 -17.97 -0.20
N PHE A 41 -3.53 -17.47 0.74
CA PHE A 41 -3.80 -17.62 2.16
C PHE A 41 -3.25 -16.45 2.98
N LEU A 42 -3.84 -16.24 4.16
CA LEU A 42 -3.29 -15.35 5.17
C LEU A 42 -2.48 -16.18 6.17
N ALA A 43 -1.18 -15.92 6.27
CA ALA A 43 -0.33 -16.51 7.29
C ALA A 43 -0.35 -15.66 8.57
N VAL A 44 -0.36 -16.31 9.72
CA VAL A 44 -0.14 -15.70 11.03
C VAL A 44 1.24 -16.10 11.51
N ILE A 45 2.09 -15.11 11.76
CA ILE A 45 3.44 -15.28 12.28
C ILE A 45 3.43 -14.83 13.74
N ASP A 46 3.97 -15.65 14.63
CA ASP A 46 4.24 -15.25 16.01
C ASP A 46 5.49 -14.36 16.02
N ALA A 47 5.35 -13.12 16.51
CA ALA A 47 6.39 -12.10 16.38
C ALA A 47 7.65 -12.44 17.20
N ASP A 48 7.47 -13.04 18.39
CA ASP A 48 8.57 -13.45 19.26
C ASP A 48 9.34 -14.63 18.67
N GLU A 49 8.63 -15.61 18.12
CA GLU A 49 9.24 -16.85 17.61
C GLU A 49 9.68 -16.75 16.14
N GLY A 50 9.20 -15.75 15.39
CA GLY A 50 9.52 -15.55 13.99
C GLY A 50 9.07 -16.71 13.08
N ARG A 51 7.96 -17.38 13.41
CA ARG A 51 7.46 -18.54 12.66
C ARG A 51 5.95 -18.50 12.42
N ILE A 52 5.53 -19.14 11.33
CA ILE A 52 4.12 -19.33 11.01
C ILE A 52 3.48 -20.24 12.07
N VAL A 53 2.39 -19.77 12.66
CA VAL A 53 1.58 -20.51 13.64
C VAL A 53 0.20 -20.90 13.11
N HIS A 54 -0.28 -20.23 12.05
CA HIS A 54 -1.53 -20.56 11.39
C HIS A 54 -1.55 -20.07 9.93
N GLU A 55 -2.32 -20.77 9.11
CA GLU A 55 -2.61 -20.39 7.73
C GLU A 55 -4.12 -20.45 7.53
N THR A 56 -4.70 -19.34 7.08
CA THR A 56 -6.12 -19.23 6.74
C THR A 56 -6.24 -19.19 5.21
N PRO A 57 -6.51 -20.33 4.55
CA PRO A 57 -6.66 -20.34 3.09
C PRO A 57 -7.91 -19.58 2.65
N MET A 58 -7.79 -18.84 1.55
CA MET A 58 -8.93 -18.25 0.87
C MET A 58 -9.82 -19.36 0.28
N PRO A 59 -11.13 -19.10 0.07
CA PRO A 59 -12.05 -20.14 -0.38
C PRO A 59 -11.87 -20.47 -1.87
N ASN A 60 -11.19 -19.61 -2.62
CA ASN A 60 -11.02 -19.69 -4.06
C ASN A 60 -9.55 -19.51 -4.45
N ALA A 61 -9.17 -20.03 -5.62
CA ALA A 61 -7.88 -19.72 -6.24
C ALA A 61 -7.95 -18.45 -7.10
N GLY A 62 -6.77 -17.91 -7.42
CA GLY A 62 -6.60 -16.78 -8.34
C GLY A 62 -7.02 -15.42 -7.78
N ASP A 63 -6.96 -15.25 -6.45
CA ASP A 63 -7.22 -13.96 -5.82
C ASP A 63 -6.09 -12.96 -6.08
N GLU A 64 -4.84 -13.41 -6.07
CA GLU A 64 -3.65 -12.56 -6.04
C GLU A 64 -3.70 -11.65 -4.80
N LEU A 65 -3.66 -12.24 -3.60
CA LEU A 65 -3.59 -11.44 -2.38
C LEU A 65 -2.38 -10.51 -2.41
N HIS A 66 -2.61 -9.23 -2.11
CA HIS A 66 -1.59 -8.18 -2.21
C HIS A 66 -1.57 -7.30 -0.95
N HIS A 67 -2.24 -6.13 -0.97
CA HIS A 67 -2.47 -5.36 0.26
C HIS A 67 -3.76 -5.78 0.96
N PHE A 68 -3.79 -5.51 2.25
CA PHE A 68 -4.99 -5.61 3.07
C PHE A 68 -4.90 -4.59 4.19
N GLY A 69 -6.03 -4.32 4.83
CA GLY A 69 -6.11 -3.32 5.88
C GLY A 69 -7.07 -3.71 6.97
N TRP A 70 -7.09 -2.92 8.03
CA TRP A 70 -8.02 -3.11 9.13
C TRP A 70 -9.37 -2.47 8.82
N ASN A 71 -10.45 -3.06 9.33
CA ASN A 71 -11.77 -2.44 9.23
C ASN A 71 -11.85 -1.10 9.97
N ARG A 72 -11.00 -0.91 10.99
CA ARG A 72 -10.91 0.29 11.82
C ARG A 72 -9.47 0.55 12.24
N CYS A 73 -9.17 1.79 12.54
CA CYS A 73 -7.86 2.22 13.05
C CYS A 73 -8.02 3.50 13.85
N SER A 74 -6.90 4.03 14.36
CA SER A 74 -6.84 5.27 15.12
C SER A 74 -7.54 6.46 14.45
N SER A 75 -7.60 6.51 13.11
CA SER A 75 -8.32 7.56 12.36
C SER A 75 -9.84 7.55 12.57
N ALA A 76 -10.41 6.41 13.00
CA ALA A 76 -11.83 6.23 13.24
C ALA A 76 -12.23 6.56 14.69
N CYS A 77 -11.42 7.36 15.41
CA CYS A 77 -11.56 7.82 16.80
C CYS A 77 -12.90 7.47 17.48
N HIS A 78 -12.83 6.73 18.60
CA HIS A 78 -13.94 6.41 19.52
C HIS A 78 -14.80 5.17 19.21
N GLY A 79 -14.26 4.18 18.49
CA GLY A 79 -14.89 2.87 18.29
C GLY A 79 -14.34 1.74 19.18
N PRO A 80 -14.96 0.54 19.19
CA PRO A 80 -14.34 -0.69 19.72
C PRO A 80 -13.09 -1.07 18.90
N ASP A 81 -12.22 -1.87 19.51
CA ASP A 81 -10.96 -2.33 18.93
C ASP A 81 -11.08 -2.93 17.52
N ARG A 82 -9.94 -2.96 16.83
CA ARG A 82 -9.77 -3.68 15.56
C ARG A 82 -10.25 -5.12 15.71
N SER A 83 -11.04 -5.57 14.74
CA SER A 83 -11.68 -6.89 14.82
C SER A 83 -11.58 -7.69 13.54
N HIS A 84 -11.44 -7.01 12.39
CA HIS A 84 -11.44 -7.65 11.10
C HIS A 84 -10.34 -7.10 10.21
N LEU A 85 -9.71 -8.01 9.47
CA LEU A 85 -8.92 -7.69 8.30
C LEU A 85 -9.83 -7.69 7.08
N ILE A 86 -9.60 -6.73 6.21
CA ILE A 86 -10.26 -6.57 4.93
C ILE A 86 -9.21 -6.92 3.88
N VAL A 87 -9.37 -8.10 3.28
CA VAL A 87 -8.35 -8.75 2.45
C VAL A 87 -8.88 -8.92 1.02
N PRO A 88 -8.63 -7.95 0.13
CA PRO A 88 -9.02 -8.05 -1.28
C PRO A 88 -8.13 -9.03 -2.05
N GLY A 89 -8.73 -9.71 -3.03
CA GLY A 89 -8.00 -10.34 -4.13
C GLY A 89 -7.76 -9.32 -5.22
N PHE A 90 -6.49 -8.95 -5.44
CA PHE A 90 -6.12 -7.94 -6.42
C PHE A 90 -6.63 -8.31 -7.81
N ARG A 91 -6.52 -9.57 -8.22
CA ARG A 91 -6.94 -10.01 -9.54
C ARG A 91 -8.41 -10.38 -9.62
N SER A 92 -8.90 -11.13 -8.62
CA SER A 92 -10.27 -11.63 -8.61
C SER A 92 -11.32 -10.56 -8.35
N SER A 93 -10.92 -9.46 -7.72
CA SER A 93 -11.83 -8.44 -7.15
C SER A 93 -12.78 -8.94 -6.06
N ARG A 94 -12.53 -10.12 -5.48
CA ARG A 94 -13.18 -10.56 -4.23
C ARG A 94 -12.66 -9.74 -3.06
N ILE A 95 -13.47 -9.60 -2.02
CA ILE A 95 -13.03 -9.03 -0.74
C ILE A 95 -13.38 -9.99 0.38
N HIS A 96 -12.36 -10.48 1.08
CA HIS A 96 -12.51 -11.39 2.22
C HIS A 96 -12.52 -10.58 3.51
N ILE A 97 -13.55 -10.79 4.31
CA ILE A 97 -13.68 -10.21 5.64
C ILE A 97 -13.23 -11.27 6.64
N VAL A 98 -12.06 -11.05 7.24
CA VAL A 98 -11.41 -12.04 8.10
C VAL A 98 -11.50 -11.58 9.55
N ASN A 99 -12.25 -12.32 10.37
CA ASN A 99 -12.38 -12.08 11.80
C ASN A 99 -11.11 -12.55 12.52
N VAL A 100 -10.51 -11.63 13.28
CA VAL A 100 -9.35 -11.89 14.15
C VAL A 100 -9.66 -11.64 15.63
N ALA A 101 -10.82 -11.06 15.94
CA ALA A 101 -11.19 -10.70 17.32
C ALA A 101 -11.40 -11.92 18.22
N ASP A 102 -11.92 -13.01 17.66
CA ASP A 102 -12.23 -14.21 18.44
C ASP A 102 -10.99 -15.02 18.82
N ASP A 103 -10.03 -15.11 17.90
CA ASP A 103 -8.72 -15.73 18.11
C ASP A 103 -7.71 -15.12 17.12
N PRO A 104 -6.84 -14.18 17.54
CA PRO A 104 -5.85 -13.56 16.64
C PRO A 104 -4.80 -14.56 16.13
N ARG A 105 -4.61 -15.69 16.80
CA ARG A 105 -3.73 -16.76 16.32
C ARG A 105 -4.38 -17.61 15.24
N ARG A 106 -5.71 -17.57 15.11
CA ARG A 106 -6.48 -18.41 14.17
C ARG A 106 -7.61 -17.62 13.49
N PRO A 107 -7.26 -16.64 12.63
CA PRO A 107 -8.24 -15.88 11.87
C PRO A 107 -9.17 -16.76 11.05
N ARG A 108 -10.42 -16.34 10.91
CA ARG A 108 -11.42 -17.04 10.08
C ARG A 108 -12.11 -16.09 9.13
N ILE A 109 -12.43 -16.58 7.94
CA ILE A 109 -13.25 -15.83 6.99
C ILE A 109 -14.68 -15.79 7.53
N GLU A 110 -15.19 -14.58 7.77
CA GLU A 110 -16.56 -14.34 8.23
C GLU A 110 -17.50 -14.08 7.05
N LYS A 111 -17.01 -13.37 6.03
CA LYS A 111 -17.78 -13.01 4.84
C LYS A 111 -16.86 -12.92 3.62
N VAL A 112 -17.40 -13.23 2.46
CA VAL A 112 -16.79 -12.93 1.16
C VAL A 112 -17.74 -12.02 0.39
N ILE A 113 -17.21 -10.93 -0.14
CA ILE A 113 -17.89 -10.06 -1.10
C ILE A 113 -17.42 -10.53 -2.48
N GLU A 114 -18.34 -11.10 -3.24
CA GLU A 114 -18.06 -11.59 -4.59
C GLU A 114 -17.89 -10.42 -5.58
N PRO A 115 -17.08 -10.59 -6.65
CA PRO A 115 -16.74 -9.51 -7.57
C PRO A 115 -17.98 -8.93 -8.26
N GLU A 116 -19.02 -9.73 -8.51
CA GLU A 116 -20.27 -9.25 -9.12
C GLU A 116 -20.98 -8.22 -8.24
N GLU A 117 -20.96 -8.39 -6.90
CA GLU A 117 -21.54 -7.38 -6.00
C GLU A 117 -20.74 -6.08 -6.07
N LEU A 118 -19.40 -6.19 -5.99
CA LEU A 118 -18.52 -5.03 -6.04
C LEU A 118 -18.72 -4.25 -7.35
N VAL A 119 -18.61 -4.94 -8.49
CA VAL A 119 -18.79 -4.36 -9.83
C VAL A 119 -20.20 -3.79 -10.02
N ALA A 120 -21.25 -4.46 -9.54
CA ALA A 120 -22.61 -3.94 -9.68
C ALA A 120 -22.80 -2.61 -8.95
N LYS A 121 -22.14 -2.40 -7.80
CA LYS A 121 -22.29 -1.19 -7.00
C LYS A 121 -21.30 -0.08 -7.33
N THR A 122 -20.13 -0.43 -7.86
CA THR A 122 -19.04 0.53 -8.09
C THR A 122 -18.60 0.60 -9.54
N GLY A 123 -18.88 -0.41 -10.37
CA GLY A 123 -18.30 -0.54 -11.70
C GLY A 123 -16.78 -0.72 -11.71
N TYR A 124 -16.16 -0.95 -10.55
CA TYR A 124 -14.73 -1.04 -10.38
C TYR A 124 -14.25 -2.47 -10.10
N THR A 125 -13.01 -2.73 -10.49
CA THR A 125 -12.28 -3.98 -10.30
C THR A 125 -10.85 -3.68 -9.83
N ARG A 126 -10.11 -4.72 -9.45
CA ARG A 126 -8.72 -4.66 -8.98
C ARG A 126 -8.57 -3.79 -7.73
N PRO A 127 -9.22 -4.20 -6.62
CA PRO A 127 -9.03 -3.55 -5.34
C PRO A 127 -7.58 -3.71 -4.86
N HIS A 128 -6.98 -2.65 -4.35
CA HIS A 128 -5.57 -2.63 -3.95
C HIS A 128 -5.39 -2.19 -2.50
N THR A 129 -5.15 -0.90 -2.26
CA THR A 129 -4.90 -0.36 -0.92
C THR A 129 -6.19 -0.30 -0.13
N VAL A 130 -6.13 -0.65 1.16
CA VAL A 130 -7.27 -0.61 2.07
C VAL A 130 -6.99 0.28 3.26
N HIS A 131 -7.83 1.32 3.44
CA HIS A 131 -7.77 2.16 4.63
C HIS A 131 -9.14 2.30 5.31
N CYS A 132 -9.12 2.16 6.63
CA CYS A 132 -10.18 2.64 7.51
C CYS A 132 -10.18 4.17 7.56
N MET A 133 -11.32 4.78 7.31
CA MET A 133 -11.51 6.24 7.28
C MET A 133 -12.64 6.67 8.22
N PRO A 134 -12.68 7.97 8.62
CA PRO A 134 -13.76 8.49 9.46
C PRO A 134 -15.16 8.20 8.91
N GLY A 135 -16.13 8.05 9.83
CA GLY A 135 -17.54 7.83 9.48
C GLY A 135 -17.90 6.37 9.20
N ASP A 136 -17.23 5.42 9.87
CA ASP A 136 -17.44 3.97 9.71
C ASP A 136 -17.23 3.49 8.26
N ASN A 137 -16.20 4.01 7.59
CA ASN A 137 -15.90 3.66 6.21
C ASN A 137 -14.60 2.87 6.14
N VAL A 138 -14.60 1.79 5.36
CA VAL A 138 -13.38 1.22 4.79
C VAL A 138 -13.35 1.65 3.34
N VAL A 139 -12.30 2.33 2.92
CA VAL A 139 -12.10 2.80 1.56
C VAL A 139 -11.00 1.99 0.91
N ILE A 140 -11.20 1.62 -0.34
CA ILE A 140 -10.33 0.73 -1.09
C ILE A 140 -10.01 1.38 -2.43
N SER A 141 -8.74 1.53 -2.78
CA SER A 141 -8.36 2.00 -4.12
C SER A 141 -8.67 0.92 -5.15
N MET A 142 -9.18 1.37 -6.30
CA MET A 142 -9.59 0.50 -7.39
C MET A 142 -8.84 0.92 -8.66
N LEU A 143 -8.18 -0.04 -9.29
CA LEU A 143 -7.29 0.24 -10.44
C LEU A 143 -7.97 0.04 -11.79
N GLY A 144 -9.06 -0.73 -11.83
CA GLY A 144 -9.68 -1.17 -13.07
C GLY A 144 -11.18 -0.98 -13.19
N ASP A 145 -11.69 -1.05 -14.41
CA ASP A 145 -13.09 -1.38 -14.70
C ASP A 145 -13.23 -2.85 -15.15
N ALA A 146 -14.44 -3.26 -15.55
CA ALA A 146 -14.72 -4.63 -15.98
C ALA A 146 -14.03 -5.03 -17.30
N ASP A 147 -13.66 -4.06 -18.14
CA ASP A 147 -12.96 -4.27 -19.41
C ASP A 147 -11.42 -4.24 -19.25
N GLY A 148 -10.95 -4.06 -18.01
CA GLY A 148 -9.53 -3.95 -17.69
C GLY A 148 -8.90 -2.63 -18.12
N ASN A 149 -9.71 -1.59 -18.40
CA ASN A 149 -9.21 -0.22 -18.56
C ASN A 149 -8.80 0.32 -17.18
N GLY A 150 -7.90 1.31 -17.16
CA GLY A 150 -7.56 2.04 -15.95
C GLY A 150 -8.72 2.92 -15.45
N VAL A 151 -8.84 3.04 -14.13
CA VAL A 151 -9.76 3.99 -13.48
C VAL A 151 -9.08 4.68 -12.29
N GLY A 152 -9.42 5.94 -12.04
CA GLY A 152 -9.06 6.69 -10.83
C GLY A 152 -10.18 6.68 -9.80
N GLY A 153 -10.39 5.53 -9.12
CA GLY A 153 -11.59 5.29 -8.30
C GLY A 153 -11.37 4.64 -6.92
N PHE A 154 -12.31 4.82 -5.99
CA PHE A 154 -12.34 4.11 -4.70
C PHE A 154 -13.71 3.47 -4.41
N ALA A 155 -13.67 2.23 -3.91
CA ALA A 155 -14.84 1.55 -3.35
C ALA A 155 -14.96 1.82 -1.84
N VAL A 156 -16.18 1.85 -1.32
CA VAL A 156 -16.44 2.05 0.12
C VAL A 156 -17.23 0.87 0.67
N LEU A 157 -16.74 0.29 1.76
CA LEU A 157 -17.47 -0.65 2.60
C LEU A 157 -17.91 0.02 3.90
N ASP A 158 -19.03 -0.42 4.45
CA ASP A 158 -19.39 -0.11 5.84
C ASP A 158 -18.46 -0.87 6.80
N ALA A 159 -17.80 -0.18 7.72
CA ALA A 159 -16.82 -0.76 8.65
C ALA A 159 -17.45 -1.63 9.76
N LYS A 160 -18.78 -1.71 9.83
CA LYS A 160 -19.54 -2.51 10.79
C LYS A 160 -20.25 -3.69 10.14
N THR A 161 -20.92 -3.46 9.02
CA THR A 161 -21.72 -4.49 8.33
C THR A 161 -20.98 -5.14 7.16
N PHE A 162 -19.87 -4.54 6.72
CA PHE A 162 -19.11 -4.97 5.55
C PHE A 162 -19.95 -5.02 4.27
N GLU A 163 -20.99 -4.20 4.18
CA GLU A 163 -21.76 -4.01 2.95
C GLU A 163 -21.05 -3.02 2.03
N VAL A 164 -21.04 -3.29 0.73
CA VAL A 164 -20.55 -2.35 -0.27
C VAL A 164 -21.52 -1.16 -0.33
N LYS A 165 -21.02 0.05 0.00
CA LYS A 165 -21.79 1.30 -0.01
C LYS A 165 -21.80 1.97 -1.40
N GLY A 166 -20.81 1.68 -2.23
CA GLY A 166 -20.66 2.25 -3.58
C GLY A 166 -19.31 2.94 -3.76
N ARG A 167 -19.27 3.96 -4.63
CA ARG A 167 -18.09 4.78 -4.89
C ARG A 167 -17.85 5.82 -3.80
N TRP A 168 -16.59 6.18 -3.56
CA TRP A 168 -16.25 7.27 -2.64
C TRP A 168 -16.48 8.64 -3.27
N GLU A 169 -16.04 8.81 -4.52
CA GLU A 169 -16.10 10.06 -5.27
C GLU A 169 -17.54 10.54 -5.41
N ASN A 170 -17.72 11.85 -5.26
CA ASN A 170 -19.03 12.49 -5.31
C ASN A 170 -19.27 13.20 -6.65
N GLY A 171 -18.92 12.50 -7.74
CA GLY A 171 -18.96 13.00 -9.12
C GLY A 171 -17.87 14.02 -9.46
N GLY A 172 -17.91 14.55 -10.68
CA GLY A 172 -16.87 15.42 -11.23
C GLY A 172 -15.83 14.65 -12.04
N ASP A 173 -14.68 15.26 -12.26
CA ASP A 173 -13.56 14.63 -12.96
C ASP A 173 -12.92 13.56 -12.08
N THR A 174 -12.62 12.41 -12.69
CA THR A 174 -11.87 11.32 -12.07
C THR A 174 -10.55 11.14 -12.81
N PRO A 175 -9.43 10.88 -12.11
CA PRO A 175 -8.18 10.51 -12.76
C PRO A 175 -8.34 9.28 -13.67
N PRO A 176 -7.47 9.13 -14.67
CA PRO A 176 -7.48 7.96 -15.55
C PRO A 176 -6.94 6.71 -14.86
N LEU A 177 -6.12 6.85 -13.81
CA LEU A 177 -5.45 5.77 -13.11
C LEU A 177 -5.53 5.97 -11.59
N ASN A 178 -5.33 4.88 -10.85
CA ASN A 178 -5.17 4.85 -9.40
C ASN A 178 -4.06 3.85 -9.04
N TYR A 179 -3.62 3.87 -7.78
CA TYR A 179 -2.84 2.80 -7.18
C TYR A 179 -2.99 2.82 -5.65
N ASP A 180 -2.18 3.65 -4.99
CA ASP A 180 -2.20 3.82 -3.55
C ASP A 180 -2.86 5.13 -3.18
N PHE A 181 -3.29 5.25 -1.94
CA PHE A 181 -3.83 6.49 -1.42
C PHE A 181 -3.60 6.63 0.07
N TRP A 182 -3.45 7.88 0.51
CA TRP A 182 -3.42 8.22 1.93
C TRP A 182 -4.27 9.47 2.16
N TYR A 183 -4.59 9.77 3.42
CA TYR A 183 -5.41 10.92 3.75
C TYR A 183 -4.97 11.58 5.05
N GLN A 184 -5.21 12.89 5.14
CA GLN A 184 -4.97 13.69 6.35
C GLN A 184 -6.25 14.45 6.73
N PRO A 185 -7.07 13.93 7.66
CA PRO A 185 -8.37 14.52 7.99
C PRO A 185 -8.29 15.96 8.49
N ARG A 186 -7.28 16.31 9.29
CA ARG A 186 -7.10 17.67 9.81
C ARG A 186 -6.82 18.70 8.72
N LYS A 187 -6.35 18.25 7.55
CA LYS A 187 -6.02 19.07 6.39
C LYS A 187 -7.04 18.97 5.27
N ASN A 188 -8.13 18.23 5.51
CA ASN A 188 -9.23 17.98 4.58
C ASN A 188 -8.75 17.47 3.20
N VAL A 189 -7.79 16.55 3.19
CA VAL A 189 -7.17 16.09 1.96
C VAL A 189 -7.03 14.57 1.92
N LEU A 190 -7.24 14.02 0.74
CA LEU A 190 -6.80 12.69 0.33
C LEU A 190 -5.85 12.85 -0.86
N ILE A 191 -4.79 12.08 -0.88
CA ILE A 191 -3.84 11.97 -1.99
C ILE A 191 -3.94 10.57 -2.57
N SER A 192 -3.87 10.43 -3.88
CA SER A 192 -3.71 9.14 -4.54
C SER A 192 -2.68 9.19 -5.67
N SER A 193 -2.10 8.04 -5.97
CA SER A 193 -1.06 7.86 -6.99
C SER A 193 -1.56 7.04 -8.19
N GLU A 194 -0.68 6.72 -9.13
CA GLU A 194 -1.02 6.04 -10.37
C GLU A 194 -0.09 4.85 -10.64
N PHE A 195 -0.66 3.69 -10.98
CA PHE A 195 0.09 2.56 -11.53
C PHE A 195 -0.10 2.46 -13.04
N GLY A 196 -0.94 1.55 -13.51
CA GLY A 196 -1.23 1.36 -14.92
C GLY A 196 -2.54 0.65 -15.15
N GLU A 197 -2.92 0.46 -16.42
CA GLU A 197 -4.16 -0.24 -16.76
C GLU A 197 -4.05 -1.75 -16.50
N PRO A 198 -5.06 -2.40 -15.88
CA PRO A 198 -5.05 -3.84 -15.62
C PRO A 198 -4.71 -4.71 -16.82
N ARG A 199 -5.31 -4.44 -17.99
CA ARG A 199 -5.04 -5.23 -19.21
C ARG A 199 -3.60 -5.16 -19.73
N SER A 200 -2.82 -4.22 -19.22
CA SER A 200 -1.42 -3.99 -19.57
C SER A 200 -0.54 -4.76 -18.59
N TYR A 201 -0.67 -4.52 -17.27
CA TYR A 201 0.21 -5.17 -16.29
C TYR A 201 -0.12 -6.65 -16.02
N GLU A 202 -1.37 -7.11 -16.15
CA GLU A 202 -1.75 -8.50 -15.83
C GLU A 202 -1.10 -9.54 -16.77
N LYS A 203 -0.55 -9.10 -17.90
CA LYS A 203 0.17 -9.96 -18.87
C LYS A 203 1.69 -9.98 -18.63
N GLY A 204 2.16 -9.21 -17.66
CA GLY A 204 3.58 -8.89 -17.47
C GLY A 204 3.92 -7.48 -17.93
N PHE A 205 5.00 -6.94 -17.38
CA PHE A 205 5.49 -5.61 -17.71
C PHE A 205 6.04 -5.54 -19.14
N ASP A 206 5.66 -4.49 -19.88
CA ASP A 206 6.14 -4.18 -21.23
C ASP A 206 6.45 -2.67 -21.35
N LEU A 207 7.63 -2.34 -21.88
CA LEU A 207 8.06 -0.97 -22.12
C LEU A 207 7.25 -0.27 -23.21
N ASP A 208 6.68 -1.03 -24.16
CA ASP A 208 5.81 -0.49 -25.19
C ASP A 208 4.51 0.07 -24.58
N ASP A 209 3.98 -0.58 -23.54
CA ASP A 209 2.81 -0.08 -22.81
C ASP A 209 3.12 1.20 -22.00
N VAL A 210 4.34 1.33 -21.45
CA VAL A 210 4.81 2.57 -20.82
C VAL A 210 4.86 3.69 -21.86
N THR A 211 5.46 3.42 -23.02
CA THR A 211 5.58 4.38 -24.12
C THR A 211 4.21 4.77 -24.69
N ALA A 212 3.24 3.86 -24.66
CA ALA A 212 1.85 4.11 -25.05
C ALA A 212 1.05 4.89 -24.01
N GLY A 213 1.65 5.28 -22.87
CA GLY A 213 1.00 6.07 -21.83
C GLY A 213 0.01 5.28 -20.98
N ARG A 214 0.17 3.96 -20.87
CA ARG A 214 -0.71 3.09 -20.08
C ARG A 214 -0.29 2.93 -18.62
N TYR A 215 0.82 3.57 -18.26
CA TYR A 215 1.33 3.71 -16.91
C TYR A 215 1.41 5.20 -16.54
N GLY A 216 1.13 5.51 -15.28
CA GLY A 216 0.97 6.87 -14.80
C GLY A 216 2.26 7.53 -14.32
N SER A 217 2.14 8.82 -14.04
CA SER A 217 3.23 9.68 -13.54
C SER A 217 2.72 10.80 -12.64
N ARG A 218 1.50 10.67 -12.10
CA ARG A 218 0.81 11.77 -11.44
C ARG A 218 0.36 11.45 -10.03
N LEU A 219 0.18 12.51 -9.26
CA LEU A 219 -0.46 12.51 -7.95
C LEU A 219 -1.76 13.31 -8.03
N HIS A 220 -2.80 12.81 -7.37
CA HIS A 220 -4.12 13.41 -7.35
C HIS A 220 -4.48 13.82 -5.94
N PHE A 221 -4.79 15.11 -5.75
CA PHE A 221 -5.20 15.67 -4.47
C PHE A 221 -6.68 15.97 -4.50
N TRP A 222 -7.38 15.41 -3.52
CA TRP A 222 -8.82 15.41 -3.41
C TRP A 222 -9.25 16.15 -2.15
N ASN A 223 -10.34 16.90 -2.26
CA ASN A 223 -11.06 17.40 -1.09
C ASN A 223 -11.68 16.21 -0.35
N LEU A 224 -11.24 15.96 0.89
CA LEU A 224 -11.67 14.77 1.62
C LEU A 224 -13.17 14.81 1.97
N ALA A 225 -13.66 15.96 2.43
CA ALA A 225 -15.05 16.12 2.84
C ALA A 225 -16.01 16.17 1.65
N GLU A 226 -15.65 16.89 0.59
CA GLU A 226 -16.49 17.01 -0.61
C GLU A 226 -16.38 15.79 -1.53
N ARG A 227 -15.29 15.01 -1.40
CA ARG A 227 -14.97 13.81 -2.18
C ARG A 227 -14.84 14.14 -3.67
N ARG A 228 -14.04 15.15 -3.97
CA ARG A 228 -13.84 15.73 -5.30
C ARG A 228 -12.37 15.99 -5.57
N LEU A 229 -11.94 15.73 -6.79
CA LEU A 229 -10.60 16.04 -7.25
C LEU A 229 -10.40 17.56 -7.28
N GLU A 230 -9.36 18.06 -6.62
CA GLU A 230 -9.02 19.50 -6.57
C GLU A 230 -7.80 19.83 -7.43
N GLN A 231 -6.80 18.94 -7.42
CA GLN A 231 -5.55 19.19 -8.13
C GLN A 231 -4.92 17.88 -8.60
N THR A 232 -4.23 17.94 -9.72
CA THR A 232 -3.31 16.89 -10.18
C THR A 232 -1.92 17.47 -10.36
N VAL A 233 -0.90 16.76 -9.88
CA VAL A 233 0.51 17.12 -10.02
C VAL A 233 1.18 16.08 -10.90
N ASP A 234 1.80 16.51 -11.99
CA ASP A 234 2.57 15.65 -12.88
C ASP A 234 4.04 15.62 -12.44
N LEU A 235 4.57 14.42 -12.19
CA LEU A 235 5.95 14.21 -11.78
C LEU A 235 6.90 14.10 -12.99
N GLY A 236 6.36 14.06 -14.21
CA GLY A 236 7.12 13.99 -15.45
C GLY A 236 7.88 12.68 -15.64
N GLU A 237 8.87 12.70 -16.54
CA GLU A 237 9.63 11.51 -16.95
C GLU A 237 10.46 10.89 -15.81
N SER A 238 10.80 11.66 -14.77
CA SER A 238 11.52 11.15 -13.60
C SER A 238 10.60 10.65 -12.49
N GLY A 239 9.28 10.66 -12.68
CA GLY A 239 8.29 10.17 -11.71
C GLY A 239 7.36 9.09 -12.28
N LEU A 240 7.90 8.18 -13.10
CA LEU A 240 7.13 7.10 -13.73
C LEU A 240 6.72 6.04 -12.70
N ILE A 241 5.44 5.67 -12.73
CA ILE A 241 4.81 4.68 -11.86
C ILE A 241 4.96 5.06 -10.38
N PRO A 242 4.37 6.20 -9.94
CA PRO A 242 4.31 6.54 -8.53
C PRO A 242 3.42 5.53 -7.80
N LEU A 243 4.03 4.67 -6.99
CA LEU A 243 3.35 3.62 -6.25
C LEU A 243 2.92 4.14 -4.88
N GLU A 244 3.60 3.72 -3.84
CA GLU A 244 3.20 3.89 -2.45
C GLU A 244 3.27 5.36 -2.01
N VAL A 245 2.25 5.80 -1.29
CA VAL A 245 2.13 7.14 -0.72
C VAL A 245 2.23 7.03 0.80
N ARG A 246 3.15 7.78 1.40
CA ARG A 246 3.32 7.84 2.85
C ARG A 246 3.29 9.30 3.29
N TRP A 247 2.19 9.72 3.91
CA TRP A 247 2.13 11.00 4.60
C TRP A 247 2.95 10.94 5.89
N LEU A 248 3.49 12.07 6.33
CA LEU A 248 4.02 12.15 7.70
C LEU A 248 2.93 11.78 8.72
N HIS A 249 3.29 11.07 9.78
CA HIS A 249 2.36 10.66 10.83
C HIS A 249 1.88 11.85 11.67
N ASP A 250 2.65 12.93 11.76
CA ASP A 250 2.22 14.19 12.37
C ASP A 250 0.91 14.67 11.70
N PRO A 251 -0.20 14.71 12.44
CA PRO A 251 -1.50 15.10 11.89
C PRO A 251 -1.55 16.57 11.45
N ASP A 252 -0.59 17.38 11.87
CA ASP A 252 -0.47 18.78 11.47
C ASP A 252 0.47 19.00 10.26
N ALA A 253 1.11 17.94 9.74
CA ALA A 253 1.92 18.00 8.53
C ALA A 253 1.08 18.15 7.25
N GLU A 254 1.59 18.93 6.30
CA GLU A 254 1.03 19.06 4.94
C GLU A 254 2.02 18.56 3.89
N GLU A 255 2.73 17.48 4.19
CA GLU A 255 3.75 16.88 3.34
C GLU A 255 3.92 15.37 3.60
N GLY A 256 4.61 14.71 2.68
CA GLY A 256 4.94 13.29 2.75
C GLY A 256 5.72 12.85 1.53
N PHE A 257 5.82 11.55 1.31
CA PHE A 257 6.64 10.95 0.26
C PHE A 257 5.84 10.01 -0.66
N VAL A 258 6.31 9.88 -1.90
CA VAL A 258 5.87 8.88 -2.86
C VAL A 258 7.06 8.33 -3.64
N GLY A 259 7.10 7.01 -3.79
CA GLY A 259 8.12 6.31 -4.56
C GLY A 259 7.68 6.11 -6.01
N ALA A 260 8.46 6.62 -6.97
CA ALA A 260 8.26 6.33 -8.38
C ALA A 260 9.09 5.10 -8.76
N ALA A 261 8.41 3.97 -8.97
CA ALA A 261 9.04 2.67 -9.07
C ALA A 261 9.95 2.58 -10.29
N LEU A 262 9.41 2.83 -11.48
CA LEU A 262 10.14 2.62 -12.73
C LEU A 262 11.33 3.58 -12.87
N SER A 263 11.15 4.84 -12.51
CA SER A 263 12.22 5.83 -12.53
C SER A 263 13.17 5.73 -11.32
N SER A 264 12.81 4.95 -10.29
CA SER A 264 13.60 4.75 -9.07
C SER A 264 13.95 6.06 -8.35
N THR A 265 12.96 6.92 -8.21
CA THR A 265 13.08 8.20 -7.51
C THR A 265 12.08 8.31 -6.36
N MET A 266 12.45 9.07 -5.34
CA MET A 266 11.56 9.43 -4.23
C MET A 266 11.19 10.90 -4.37
N TRP A 267 9.90 11.19 -4.21
CA TRP A 267 9.35 12.53 -4.29
C TRP A 267 8.75 12.95 -2.95
N ARG A 268 9.03 14.17 -2.52
CA ARG A 268 8.36 14.83 -1.41
C ARG A 268 7.20 15.66 -1.95
N PHE A 269 5.97 15.28 -1.66
CA PHE A 269 4.82 16.16 -1.89
C PHE A 269 4.63 17.12 -0.71
N ARG A 270 4.17 18.33 -0.97
CA ARG A 270 3.90 19.35 0.06
C ARG A 270 2.84 20.34 -0.40
N ARG A 271 2.18 21.00 0.56
CA ARG A 271 1.31 22.15 0.28
C ARG A 271 2.04 23.46 0.55
N ASP A 272 2.14 24.31 -0.48
CA ASP A 272 2.69 25.66 -0.39
C ASP A 272 1.67 26.68 -0.92
N ASN A 273 1.41 27.74 -0.16
CA ASN A 273 0.49 28.83 -0.54
C ASN A 273 -0.90 28.36 -1.01
N GLY A 274 -1.39 27.25 -0.46
CA GLY A 274 -2.71 26.68 -0.77
C GLY A 274 -2.75 25.73 -1.98
N GLY A 275 -1.64 25.52 -2.69
CA GLY A 275 -1.51 24.53 -3.76
C GLY A 275 -0.55 23.41 -3.41
N TRP A 276 -0.73 22.24 -4.04
CA TRP A 276 0.17 21.11 -3.88
C TRP A 276 1.33 21.17 -4.88
N GLY A 277 2.51 20.74 -4.45
CA GLY A 277 3.69 20.55 -5.30
C GLY A 277 4.45 19.30 -4.88
N ALA A 278 5.38 18.86 -5.74
CA ALA A 278 6.25 17.72 -5.44
C ALA A 278 7.68 18.02 -5.92
N ASP A 279 8.67 17.73 -5.08
CA ASP A 279 10.09 17.79 -5.43
C ASP A 279 10.71 16.39 -5.38
N GLN A 280 11.56 16.06 -6.34
CA GLN A 280 12.39 14.86 -6.27
C GLN A 280 13.48 15.07 -5.20
N VAL A 281 13.56 14.15 -4.24
CA VAL A 281 14.49 14.25 -3.09
C VAL A 281 15.51 13.12 -3.02
N ILE A 282 15.23 11.96 -3.63
CA ILE A 282 16.17 10.84 -3.75
C ILE A 282 16.10 10.30 -5.18
N ALA A 283 17.25 9.90 -5.73
CA ALA A 283 17.34 9.15 -6.97
C ALA A 283 18.29 7.97 -6.80
N VAL A 284 17.90 6.81 -7.32
CA VAL A 284 18.74 5.61 -7.36
C VAL A 284 19.21 5.41 -8.79
N GLU A 285 20.52 5.48 -9.00
CA GLU A 285 21.12 5.31 -10.33
C GLU A 285 20.96 3.87 -10.82
N SER A 286 20.55 3.70 -12.08
CA SER A 286 20.53 2.39 -12.72
C SER A 286 21.93 1.81 -12.89
N VAL A 287 22.04 0.48 -12.88
CA VAL A 287 23.30 -0.26 -12.96
C VAL A 287 23.35 -1.10 -14.22
N GLU A 288 24.43 -0.97 -15.00
CA GLU A 288 24.69 -1.86 -16.13
C GLU A 288 24.91 -3.29 -15.65
N LEU A 289 24.17 -4.25 -16.23
CA LEU A 289 24.27 -5.67 -15.90
C LEU A 289 24.39 -6.50 -17.18
N GLU A 290 25.43 -7.32 -17.27
CA GLU A 290 25.67 -8.17 -18.44
C GLU A 290 24.47 -9.12 -18.67
N GLY A 291 23.95 -9.12 -19.90
CA GLY A 291 22.80 -9.94 -20.28
C GLY A 291 21.43 -9.32 -19.98
N TRP A 292 21.35 -8.18 -19.29
CA TRP A 292 20.11 -7.42 -19.15
C TRP A 292 19.93 -6.45 -20.33
N PRO A 293 18.71 -6.29 -20.88
CA PRO A 293 18.49 -5.49 -22.10
C PRO A 293 18.72 -3.97 -21.94
N PHE A 294 18.82 -3.45 -20.72
CA PHE A 294 18.99 -2.02 -20.40
C PHE A 294 19.63 -1.86 -19.00
N PRO A 295 20.04 -0.64 -18.59
CA PRO A 295 20.55 -0.43 -17.23
C PRO A 295 19.47 -0.76 -16.18
N VAL A 296 19.77 -1.67 -15.25
CA VAL A 296 18.83 -2.17 -14.25
C VAL A 296 18.46 -1.04 -13.28
N PRO A 297 17.20 -0.57 -13.24
CA PRO A 297 16.78 0.46 -12.27
C PRO A 297 16.71 -0.15 -10.87
N GLY A 298 16.65 0.68 -9.83
CA GLY A 298 16.41 0.18 -8.47
C GLY A 298 15.08 -0.56 -8.34
N LEU A 299 14.07 -0.03 -9.03
CA LEU A 299 12.66 -0.37 -8.94
C LEU A 299 12.15 -0.20 -7.49
N ILE A 300 11.88 1.06 -7.11
CA ILE A 300 11.39 1.39 -5.77
C ILE A 300 9.93 0.95 -5.63
N THR A 301 9.69 -0.24 -5.08
CA THR A 301 8.33 -0.80 -5.04
C THR A 301 7.53 -0.41 -3.82
N ASP A 302 8.19 -0.18 -2.67
CA ASP A 302 7.52 0.20 -1.44
C ASP A 302 8.38 1.13 -0.58
N LEU A 303 7.72 1.89 0.29
CA LEU A 303 8.32 2.72 1.31
C LEU A 303 7.48 2.75 2.57
N VAL A 304 8.14 3.00 3.70
CA VAL A 304 7.48 3.18 5.00
C VAL A 304 8.23 4.22 5.83
N LEU A 305 7.46 5.03 6.56
CA LEU A 305 7.98 6.01 7.52
C LEU A 305 7.87 5.46 8.94
N SER A 306 8.93 5.63 9.74
CA SER A 306 8.86 5.38 11.18
C SER A 306 7.83 6.28 11.85
N MET A 307 7.19 5.80 12.91
CA MET A 307 6.08 6.51 13.57
C MET A 307 6.46 7.88 14.13
N ASP A 308 7.75 8.12 14.38
CA ASP A 308 8.32 9.40 14.81
C ASP A 308 8.68 10.34 13.64
N ASP A 309 8.33 9.99 12.40
CA ASP A 309 8.62 10.74 11.17
C ASP A 309 10.11 10.99 10.91
N ARG A 310 11.00 10.22 11.54
CA ARG A 310 12.45 10.43 11.45
C ARG A 310 13.12 9.62 10.36
N PHE A 311 12.65 8.40 10.10
CA PHE A 311 13.27 7.49 9.15
C PHE A 311 12.32 7.08 8.04
N LEU A 312 12.80 7.20 6.80
CA LEU A 312 12.17 6.67 5.61
C LEU A 312 12.92 5.41 5.18
N TYR A 313 12.20 4.31 5.06
CA TYR A 313 12.71 3.06 4.51
C TYR A 313 12.10 2.83 3.14
N PHE A 314 12.87 2.30 2.20
CA PHE A 314 12.33 1.84 0.92
C PHE A 314 13.13 0.66 0.36
N SER A 315 12.47 -0.11 -0.49
CA SER A 315 13.01 -1.32 -1.12
C SER A 315 13.33 -1.07 -2.60
N ASN A 316 14.51 -1.47 -3.04
CA ASN A 316 14.86 -1.56 -4.47
C ASN A 316 14.76 -3.02 -4.89
N TRP A 317 13.64 -3.40 -5.51
CA TRP A 317 13.34 -4.80 -5.81
C TRP A 317 14.35 -5.42 -6.80
N LEU A 318 14.77 -4.68 -7.83
CA LEU A 318 15.72 -5.21 -8.81
C LEU A 318 17.16 -5.15 -8.33
N HIS A 319 17.55 -4.09 -7.61
CA HIS A 319 18.90 -3.99 -7.06
C HIS A 319 19.15 -4.99 -5.93
N GLY A 320 18.09 -5.33 -5.20
CA GLY A 320 18.19 -6.22 -4.04
C GLY A 320 18.69 -5.50 -2.80
N ASP A 321 18.37 -4.23 -2.59
CA ASP A 321 18.71 -3.53 -1.35
C ASP A 321 17.54 -2.80 -0.70
N LEU A 322 17.53 -2.82 0.63
CA LEU A 322 16.64 -2.04 1.49
C LEU A 322 17.47 -0.90 2.06
N ARG A 323 16.96 0.33 1.92
CA ARG A 323 17.65 1.55 2.41
C ARG A 323 16.88 2.21 3.53
N GLN A 324 17.62 2.80 4.46
CA GLN A 324 17.11 3.67 5.51
C GLN A 324 17.69 5.08 5.32
N TYR A 325 16.82 6.08 5.28
CA TYR A 325 17.16 7.50 5.18
C TYR A 325 16.67 8.24 6.42
N ASP A 326 17.52 9.10 7.01
CA ASP A 326 17.09 10.11 7.97
C ASP A 326 16.38 11.24 7.19
N VAL A 327 15.11 11.47 7.53
CA VAL A 327 14.22 12.48 6.96
C VAL A 327 13.78 13.52 7.98
N SER A 328 14.54 13.70 9.08
CA SER A 328 14.32 14.82 10.03
C SER A 328 14.30 16.19 9.33
N ASP A 329 15.00 16.29 8.19
CA ASP A 329 14.81 17.33 7.18
C ASP A 329 14.26 16.65 5.90
N PRO A 330 12.94 16.68 5.67
CA PRO A 330 12.31 16.05 4.50
C PRO A 330 12.81 16.60 3.17
N THR A 331 13.40 17.80 3.15
CA THR A 331 13.93 18.43 1.94
C THR A 331 15.30 17.90 1.53
N SER A 332 16.00 17.24 2.46
CA SER A 332 17.34 16.69 2.24
C SER A 332 17.54 15.35 2.95
N PRO A 333 16.85 14.28 2.51
CA PRO A 333 17.00 12.94 3.08
C PRO A 333 18.45 12.45 3.05
N LYS A 334 18.90 11.79 4.11
CA LYS A 334 20.29 11.30 4.24
C LYS A 334 20.33 9.79 4.44
N LEU A 335 21.00 9.07 3.55
CA LEU A 335 21.21 7.63 3.70
C LEU A 335 21.96 7.34 5.00
N THR A 336 21.37 6.49 5.86
CA THR A 336 21.95 6.12 7.17
C THR A 336 22.13 4.61 7.32
N GLY A 337 21.40 3.79 6.56
CA GLY A 337 21.50 2.34 6.61
C GLY A 337 21.18 1.69 5.26
N ARG A 338 21.75 0.51 5.03
CA ARG A 338 21.47 -0.31 3.84
C ARG A 338 21.70 -1.78 4.16
N LEU A 339 20.81 -2.64 3.68
CA LEU A 339 20.95 -4.10 3.67
C LEU A 339 20.81 -4.61 2.23
N TRP A 340 21.64 -5.58 1.85
CA TRP A 340 21.53 -6.32 0.60
C TRP A 340 20.76 -7.63 0.81
N LEU A 341 19.61 -7.75 0.16
CA LEU A 341 18.65 -8.83 0.32
C LEU A 341 18.23 -9.36 -1.06
N GLY A 342 19.07 -10.21 -1.66
CA GLY A 342 18.79 -10.83 -2.97
C GLY A 342 18.97 -9.88 -4.16
N GLY A 343 17.98 -9.84 -5.06
CA GLY A 343 17.98 -9.02 -6.29
C GLY A 343 18.93 -9.49 -7.41
N LEU A 344 18.99 -8.72 -8.49
CA LEU A 344 19.70 -9.09 -9.73
C LEU A 344 21.20 -8.79 -9.69
N LEU A 345 21.65 -7.88 -8.83
CA LEU A 345 23.04 -7.40 -8.85
C LEU A 345 24.03 -8.38 -8.20
N GLY A 346 23.55 -9.42 -7.53
CA GLY A 346 24.41 -10.46 -6.95
C GLY A 346 25.34 -9.98 -5.83
N ASN A 347 24.97 -8.89 -5.15
CA ASN A 347 25.74 -8.39 -4.00
C ASN A 347 25.75 -9.42 -2.84
N PRO A 348 26.79 -9.41 -1.98
CA PRO A 348 26.81 -10.25 -0.79
C PRO A 348 25.55 -10.05 0.05
N ASN A 349 24.84 -11.15 0.32
CA ASN A 349 23.52 -11.12 0.94
C ASN A 349 23.61 -11.08 2.48
N ASP A 350 22.94 -10.12 3.09
CA ASP A 350 22.88 -9.91 4.55
C ASP A 350 21.85 -10.83 5.24
N ALA A 351 20.97 -11.52 4.50
CA ALA A 351 19.91 -12.36 5.05
C ALA A 351 20.39 -13.69 5.69
N GLY A 352 21.65 -14.08 5.47
CA GLY A 352 22.20 -15.34 5.96
C GLY A 352 21.63 -16.61 5.29
N ARG A 353 20.81 -16.45 4.24
CA ARG A 353 20.24 -17.51 3.41
C ARG A 353 20.05 -17.02 1.97
N GLU A 354 19.86 -17.95 1.05
CA GLU A 354 19.52 -17.64 -0.34
C GLU A 354 18.11 -17.03 -0.44
N LEU A 355 17.95 -16.01 -1.28
CA LEU A 355 16.70 -15.31 -1.56
C LEU A 355 16.48 -15.27 -3.08
N ASN A 356 15.30 -15.68 -3.55
CA ASN A 356 14.98 -15.82 -4.98
C ASN A 356 14.49 -14.51 -5.66
N GLY A 357 14.49 -13.39 -4.95
CA GLY A 357 14.02 -12.08 -5.42
C GLY A 357 14.65 -10.95 -4.58
N GLY A 358 14.24 -9.71 -4.82
CA GLY A 358 14.64 -8.57 -3.98
C GLY A 358 13.62 -8.23 -2.89
N PRO A 359 13.95 -7.28 -1.99
CA PRO A 359 12.99 -6.77 -1.02
C PRO A 359 11.83 -6.08 -1.77
N GLN A 360 10.60 -6.23 -1.25
CA GLN A 360 9.39 -5.64 -1.84
C GLN A 360 8.64 -4.91 -0.71
N MET A 361 7.64 -5.55 -0.09
CA MET A 361 6.81 -4.92 0.94
C MET A 361 7.59 -4.74 2.24
N LEU A 362 7.42 -3.59 2.88
CA LEU A 362 8.01 -3.18 4.14
C LEU A 362 6.91 -2.89 5.15
N GLN A 363 7.19 -3.19 6.42
CA GLN A 363 6.37 -2.76 7.55
C GLN A 363 7.29 -2.50 8.74
N LEU A 364 6.94 -1.51 9.55
CA LEU A 364 7.62 -1.20 10.80
C LEU A 364 6.72 -1.50 11.99
N SER A 365 7.32 -1.93 13.09
CA SER A 365 6.70 -1.87 14.41
C SER A 365 6.46 -0.40 14.77
N PHE A 366 5.57 -0.15 15.75
CA PHE A 366 5.29 1.23 16.14
C PHE A 366 6.47 1.92 16.82
N ASP A 367 7.34 1.17 17.50
CA ASP A 367 8.54 1.67 18.17
C ASP A 367 9.73 1.96 17.22
N GLY A 368 9.56 1.69 15.91
CA GLY A 368 10.51 1.99 14.83
C GLY A 368 11.66 1.00 14.72
#